data_AF-A0A929XZ70-F1
#
_entry.id   AF-A0A929XZ70-F1
#
_cell.length_a   1.000
_cell.length_b   1.000
_cell.length_c   1.000
_cell.angle_alpha   90.00
_cell.angle_beta   90.00
_cell.angle_gamma   90.00
#
_symmetry.space_group_name_H-M   'P 1'
#
loop_
_entity.id
_entity.type
_entity.pdbx_description
1 polymer ?
#
loop_
_entity_poly.entity_id
_entity_poly.type
_entity_poly.pdbx_seq_one_letter_code
_entity_poly.pdbx_strand_id
1 'polypeptide(L)'
;MEIKELANRIYDLDQMVYSSLGSALGHVFNRDRDKAVSEMVALMQDANGEHALRSRLALISNMARTIPDKELHKEAMTEYDHILKDLRDIPDGIGNLPVLDRDQADLNELYLQNRFPEGQHLIICISRSFGSAGNDIGFLLADRLQINYYDAEIFSSVMKRLEAAQDHVPDYSDMNEQSLDLLVKPNSPKEHESFSQMVKRTYRYHGLNTRDAFFFNQSDLLCDLAKKRDFVVMGRCADRIFTSNAIPHVSIFITAPLELRVQRVMRLNHIDHWQALRLVRKIDHTHASYYRYYTGRKWGNAGNYDLCLNSSAYGVEGTVDLILQILGK
;
A
#
# COMPACT_ATOMS: atom_id res chain seq x y z
N MET A 1 21.26 -10.19 -31.44
CA MET A 1 21.23 -11.67 -31.35
C MET A 1 20.02 -12.16 -32.13
N GLU A 2 20.16 -13.19 -32.96
CA GLU A 2 19.00 -13.70 -33.72
C GLU A 2 18.07 -14.46 -32.77
N ILE A 3 16.78 -14.10 -32.72
CA ILE A 3 15.74 -14.75 -31.86
C ILE A 3 15.75 -16.27 -32.03
N LYS A 4 16.08 -16.74 -33.23
CA LYS A 4 16.21 -18.17 -33.57
C LYS A 4 17.37 -18.84 -32.84
N GLU A 5 18.49 -18.16 -32.64
CA GLU A 5 19.65 -18.68 -31.91
C GLU A 5 19.30 -18.91 -30.43
N LEU A 6 18.58 -17.96 -29.83
CA LEU A 6 18.08 -18.07 -28.46
C LEU A 6 17.08 -19.22 -28.29
N ALA A 7 16.16 -19.38 -29.24
CA ALA A 7 15.22 -20.51 -29.24
C ALA A 7 15.94 -21.87 -29.35
N ASN A 8 17.05 -21.96 -30.08
CA ASN A 8 17.87 -23.17 -30.12
C ASN A 8 18.55 -23.45 -28.77
N ARG A 9 19.13 -22.42 -28.12
CA ARG A 9 19.75 -22.58 -26.80
C ARG A 9 18.77 -23.03 -25.72
N ILE A 10 17.54 -22.52 -25.75
CA ILE A 10 16.47 -22.96 -24.85
C ILE A 10 16.13 -24.44 -25.09
N TYR A 11 16.04 -24.87 -26.36
CA TYR A 11 15.80 -26.26 -26.70
C TYR A 11 16.94 -27.17 -26.22
N ASP A 12 18.18 -26.76 -26.45
CA ASP A 12 19.37 -27.53 -26.08
C ASP A 12 19.50 -27.66 -24.54
N LEU A 13 19.17 -26.60 -23.81
CA LEU A 13 19.07 -26.62 -22.35
C LEU A 13 17.98 -27.59 -21.86
N ASP A 14 16.77 -27.55 -22.44
CA ASP A 14 15.69 -28.50 -22.11
C ASP A 14 16.12 -29.95 -22.37
N GLN A 15 16.76 -30.21 -23.51
CA GLN A 15 17.25 -31.53 -23.89
C GLN A 15 18.36 -32.03 -22.96
N MET A 16 19.30 -31.16 -22.56
CA MET A 16 20.35 -31.48 -21.60
C MET A 16 19.75 -31.87 -20.25
N VAL A 17 18.84 -31.05 -19.72
CA VAL A 17 18.17 -31.29 -18.43
C VAL A 17 17.35 -32.59 -18.47
N TYR A 18 16.64 -32.83 -19.58
CA TYR A 18 15.86 -34.05 -19.79
C TYR A 18 16.75 -35.30 -19.82
N SER A 19 17.85 -35.25 -20.59
CA SER A 19 18.77 -36.38 -20.75
C SER A 19 19.45 -36.76 -19.42
N SER A 20 19.68 -35.77 -18.54
CA SER A 20 20.27 -36.00 -17.22
C SER A 20 19.29 -36.62 -16.21
N LEU A 21 18.00 -36.33 -16.31
CA LEU A 21 17.01 -36.71 -15.28
C LEU A 21 16.14 -37.91 -15.68
N GLY A 22 16.00 -38.21 -16.97
CA GLY A 22 15.11 -39.27 -17.47
C GLY A 22 13.66 -39.09 -17.03
N SER A 23 13.22 -37.84 -16.87
CA SER A 23 12.02 -37.45 -16.12
C SER A 23 10.71 -38.04 -16.66
N ALA A 24 9.84 -38.47 -15.74
CA ALA A 24 8.44 -38.86 -16.00
C ALA A 24 7.52 -37.67 -16.39
N LEU A 25 7.97 -36.42 -16.21
CA LEU A 25 7.23 -35.20 -16.58
C LEU A 25 7.35 -34.85 -18.08
N GLY A 26 8.18 -35.57 -18.84
CA GLY A 26 8.35 -35.38 -20.28
C GLY A 26 9.24 -34.19 -20.65
N HIS A 27 9.61 -34.12 -21.93
CA HIS A 27 10.35 -33.02 -22.55
C HIS A 27 9.44 -31.78 -22.54
N VAL A 28 9.91 -30.60 -22.09
CA VAL A 28 9.05 -29.39 -22.08
C VAL A 28 8.63 -29.05 -23.52
N PHE A 29 9.49 -29.34 -24.49
CA PHE A 29 9.21 -29.29 -25.92
C PHE A 29 9.15 -30.70 -26.56
N ASN A 30 8.00 -31.37 -26.49
CA ASN A 30 7.78 -32.73 -27.05
C ASN A 30 7.71 -32.83 -28.60
N ARG A 31 8.20 -31.84 -29.35
CA ARG A 31 8.11 -31.79 -30.83
C ARG A 31 9.49 -31.88 -31.48
N ASP A 32 9.53 -32.24 -32.77
CA ASP A 32 10.75 -32.16 -33.58
C ASP A 32 11.44 -30.80 -33.39
N ARG A 33 12.78 -30.79 -33.27
CA ARG A 33 13.59 -29.60 -32.94
C ARG A 33 13.18 -28.37 -33.74
N ASP A 34 13.03 -28.52 -35.06
CA ASP A 34 12.65 -27.40 -35.94
C ASP A 34 11.27 -26.81 -35.62
N LYS A 35 10.30 -27.64 -35.22
CA LYS A 35 8.95 -27.20 -34.83
C LYS A 35 8.96 -26.53 -33.46
N ALA A 36 9.70 -27.07 -32.50
CA ALA A 36 9.85 -26.50 -31.17
C ALA A 36 10.54 -25.12 -31.22
N VAL A 37 11.61 -25.01 -32.00
CA VAL A 37 12.32 -23.74 -32.23
C VAL A 37 11.41 -22.74 -32.94
N SER A 38 10.69 -23.14 -33.98
CA SER A 38 9.75 -22.25 -34.69
C SER A 38 8.62 -21.75 -33.78
N GLU A 39 8.10 -22.62 -32.90
CA GLU A 39 7.09 -22.27 -31.92
C GLU A 39 7.63 -21.28 -30.87
N MET A 40 8.86 -21.49 -30.38
CA MET A 40 9.51 -20.55 -29.47
C MET A 40 9.77 -19.19 -30.11
N VAL A 41 10.22 -19.17 -31.37
CA VAL A 41 10.39 -17.92 -32.13
C VAL A 41 9.05 -17.19 -32.26
N ALA A 42 7.97 -17.90 -32.57
CA ALA A 42 6.64 -17.31 -32.64
C ALA A 42 6.18 -16.75 -31.27
N LEU A 43 6.42 -17.49 -30.17
CA LEU A 43 6.11 -17.02 -28.81
C LEU A 43 6.94 -15.82 -28.37
N MET A 44 8.19 -15.70 -28.85
CA MET A 44 9.06 -14.55 -28.60
C MET A 44 8.66 -13.31 -29.40
N GLN A 45 7.94 -13.49 -30.51
CA GLN A 45 7.48 -12.42 -31.40
C GLN A 45 6.02 -11.99 -31.13
N ASP A 46 5.23 -12.83 -30.46
CA ASP A 46 3.86 -12.51 -30.04
C ASP A 46 3.84 -11.87 -28.65
N ALA A 47 3.22 -10.68 -28.54
CA ALA A 47 3.02 -9.97 -27.28
C ALA A 47 2.25 -10.80 -26.23
N ASN A 48 1.44 -11.79 -26.66
CA ASN A 48 0.72 -12.68 -25.75
C ASN A 48 1.46 -14.01 -25.46
N GLY A 49 2.55 -14.29 -26.18
CA GLY A 49 3.36 -15.51 -26.04
C GLY A 49 4.30 -15.51 -24.83
N GLU A 50 4.50 -14.34 -24.21
CA GLU A 50 5.41 -14.11 -23.08
C GLU A 50 5.15 -15.04 -21.90
N HIS A 51 3.89 -15.13 -21.46
CA HIS A 51 3.52 -15.95 -20.32
C HIS A 51 3.80 -17.44 -20.57
N ALA A 52 3.57 -17.90 -21.81
CA ALA A 52 3.79 -19.30 -22.18
C ALA A 52 5.28 -19.64 -22.21
N LEU A 53 6.14 -18.78 -22.77
CA LEU A 53 7.58 -19.01 -22.79
C LEU A 53 8.19 -18.95 -21.39
N ARG A 54 7.79 -17.97 -20.56
CA ARG A 54 8.26 -17.87 -19.17
C ARG A 54 7.90 -19.10 -18.35
N SER A 55 6.67 -19.60 -18.50
CA SER A 55 6.23 -20.81 -17.81
C SER A 55 7.08 -22.03 -18.20
N ARG A 56 7.42 -22.17 -19.48
CA ARG A 56 8.28 -23.26 -19.99
C ARG A 56 9.72 -23.14 -19.47
N LEU A 57 10.29 -21.94 -19.47
CA LEU A 57 11.62 -21.69 -18.89
C LEU A 57 11.66 -21.94 -17.37
N ALA A 58 10.60 -21.61 -16.65
CA ALA A 58 10.49 -21.89 -15.22
C ALA A 58 10.47 -23.41 -14.95
N LEU A 59 9.79 -24.19 -15.81
CA LEU A 59 9.81 -25.66 -15.71
C LEU A 59 11.22 -26.22 -15.95
N ILE A 60 11.92 -25.74 -16.98
CA ILE A 60 13.31 -26.13 -17.25
C ILE A 60 14.20 -25.82 -16.04
N SER A 61 14.08 -24.63 -15.45
CA SER A 61 14.82 -24.23 -14.25
C SER A 61 14.55 -25.13 -13.05
N ASN A 62 13.27 -25.45 -12.81
CA ASN A 62 12.88 -26.33 -11.70
C ASN A 62 13.47 -27.74 -11.87
N MET A 63 13.49 -28.27 -13.10
CA MET A 63 14.12 -29.55 -13.39
C MET A 63 15.65 -29.47 -13.26
N ALA A 64 16.30 -28.44 -13.82
CA ALA A 64 17.75 -28.25 -13.74
C ALA A 64 18.26 -28.21 -12.28
N ARG A 65 17.47 -27.66 -11.36
CA ARG A 65 17.79 -27.64 -9.91
C ARG A 65 17.76 -29.02 -9.24
N THR A 66 17.12 -30.01 -9.85
CA THR A 66 17.05 -31.39 -9.32
C THR A 66 18.11 -32.33 -9.90
N ILE A 67 19.00 -31.83 -10.77
CA ILE A 67 20.10 -32.62 -11.33
C ILE A 67 21.06 -33.04 -10.20
N PRO A 68 21.31 -34.35 -10.00
CA PRO A 68 22.18 -34.84 -8.93
C PRO A 68 23.68 -34.64 -9.22
N ASP A 69 24.07 -34.58 -10.49
CA ASP A 69 25.44 -34.28 -10.91
C ASP A 69 25.73 -32.78 -10.74
N LYS A 70 26.73 -32.47 -9.90
CA LYS A 70 27.08 -31.09 -9.56
C LYS A 70 27.67 -30.29 -10.73
N GLU A 71 28.41 -30.93 -11.62
CA GLU A 71 29.02 -30.25 -12.77
C GLU A 71 27.94 -29.92 -13.80
N LEU A 72 27.09 -30.90 -14.15
CA LEU A 72 25.96 -30.70 -15.06
C LEU A 72 24.93 -29.71 -14.50
N HIS A 73 24.66 -29.75 -13.19
CA HIS A 73 23.80 -28.77 -12.54
C HIS A 73 24.34 -27.34 -12.71
N LYS A 74 25.63 -27.14 -12.46
CA LYS A 74 26.28 -25.84 -12.59
C LYS A 74 26.27 -25.36 -14.04
N GLU A 75 26.56 -26.24 -14.99
CA GLU A 75 26.50 -25.96 -16.43
C GLU A 75 25.10 -25.52 -16.87
N ALA A 76 24.07 -26.31 -16.53
CA ALA A 76 22.68 -26.01 -16.87
C ALA A 76 22.19 -24.69 -16.25
N MET A 77 22.53 -24.41 -14.98
CA MET A 77 22.15 -23.16 -14.33
C MET A 77 22.89 -21.94 -14.90
N THR A 78 24.16 -22.10 -15.27
CA THR A 78 24.94 -21.03 -15.92
C THR A 78 24.33 -20.68 -17.27
N GLU A 79 24.00 -21.69 -18.08
CA GLU A 79 23.37 -21.48 -19.39
C GLU A 79 21.95 -20.88 -19.25
N TYR A 80 21.18 -21.33 -18.26
CA TYR A 80 19.88 -20.75 -17.93
C TYR A 80 19.98 -19.25 -17.61
N ASP A 81 20.96 -18.84 -16.79
CA ASP A 81 21.17 -17.45 -16.44
C ASP A 81 21.59 -16.60 -17.66
N HIS A 82 22.41 -17.15 -18.56
CA HIS A 82 22.74 -16.50 -19.83
C HIS A 82 21.52 -16.32 -20.73
N ILE A 83 20.70 -17.37 -20.90
CA ILE A 83 19.45 -17.29 -21.67
C ILE A 83 18.51 -16.23 -21.07
N LEU A 84 18.38 -16.18 -19.74
CA LEU A 84 17.56 -15.15 -19.08
C LEU A 84 18.09 -13.74 -19.28
N LYS A 85 19.42 -13.56 -19.36
CA LYS A 85 20.02 -12.27 -19.67
C LYS A 85 19.69 -11.85 -21.10
N ASP A 86 19.92 -12.74 -22.05
CA ASP A 86 19.72 -12.43 -23.47
C ASP A 86 18.24 -12.24 -23.83
N LEU A 87 17.32 -12.91 -23.12
CA LEU A 87 15.87 -12.66 -23.22
C LEU A 87 15.46 -11.25 -22.75
N ARG A 88 16.20 -10.67 -21.80
CA ARG A 88 15.94 -9.30 -21.31
C ARG A 88 16.40 -8.24 -22.30
N ASP A 89 17.41 -8.55 -23.11
CA ASP A 89 18.01 -7.61 -24.07
C ASP A 89 17.25 -7.56 -25.40
N ILE A 90 16.15 -8.31 -25.57
CA ILE A 90 15.26 -8.25 -26.73
C ILE A 90 14.32 -7.05 -26.61
N PRO A 91 14.38 -6.06 -27.52
CA PRO A 91 13.47 -4.91 -27.53
C PRO A 91 12.02 -5.35 -27.71
N ASP A 92 11.09 -4.75 -26.95
CA ASP A 92 9.65 -5.09 -26.92
C ASP A 92 9.32 -6.56 -26.59
N GLY A 93 10.32 -7.33 -26.14
CA GLY A 93 10.20 -8.74 -25.81
C GLY A 93 9.92 -9.01 -24.34
N ILE A 94 9.88 -10.32 -24.03
CA ILE A 94 9.52 -11.05 -22.80
C ILE A 94 10.17 -10.56 -21.48
N GLY A 95 10.96 -9.49 -21.49
CA GLY A 95 11.54 -8.81 -20.33
C GLY A 95 10.89 -7.48 -19.93
N ASN A 96 10.14 -6.83 -20.83
CA ASN A 96 9.49 -5.54 -20.57
C ASN A 96 8.11 -5.76 -19.93
N LEU A 97 8.07 -5.86 -18.60
CA LEU A 97 6.83 -5.77 -17.86
C LEU A 97 6.23 -4.37 -18.08
N PRO A 98 5.00 -4.22 -18.60
CA PRO A 98 4.35 -2.90 -18.70
C PRO A 98 4.08 -2.25 -17.33
N VAL A 99 4.32 -2.97 -16.22
CA VAL A 99 4.17 -2.50 -14.84
C VAL A 99 5.48 -1.95 -14.25
N LEU A 100 6.64 -2.32 -14.82
CA LEU A 100 7.96 -1.95 -14.29
C LEU A 100 8.88 -1.58 -15.46
N ASP A 101 8.78 -0.32 -15.89
CA ASP A 101 9.86 0.32 -16.62
C ASP A 101 11.06 0.43 -15.65
N ARG A 102 12.21 -0.16 -16.02
CA ARG A 102 13.40 -0.20 -15.17
C ARG A 102 14.07 1.15 -15.03
N ASP A 103 14.03 1.98 -16.07
CA ASP A 103 14.48 3.36 -15.97
C ASP A 103 13.54 4.12 -15.02
N GLN A 104 12.24 3.82 -15.07
CA GLN A 104 11.26 4.33 -14.11
C GLN A 104 11.40 3.74 -12.70
N ALA A 105 11.96 2.54 -12.55
CA ALA A 105 12.13 1.83 -11.27
C ALA A 105 13.41 2.22 -10.52
N ASP A 106 14.50 2.48 -11.23
CA ASP A 106 15.67 3.14 -10.67
C ASP A 106 15.36 4.64 -10.42
N LEU A 107 14.48 5.25 -11.24
CA LEU A 107 13.79 6.48 -10.86
C LEU A 107 12.82 6.27 -9.68
N ASN A 108 12.34 5.06 -9.34
CA ASN A 108 11.36 4.80 -8.27
C ASN A 108 11.96 4.80 -6.88
N GLU A 109 13.20 4.34 -6.70
CA GLU A 109 13.96 4.60 -5.46
C GLU A 109 14.17 6.12 -5.27
N LEU A 110 14.21 6.84 -6.38
CA LEU A 110 14.12 8.30 -6.47
C LEU A 110 12.68 8.86 -6.44
N TYR A 111 11.57 8.09 -6.56
CA TYR A 111 10.22 8.66 -6.71
C TYR A 111 9.71 9.25 -5.40
N LEU A 112 10.07 8.70 -4.24
CA LEU A 112 9.70 9.30 -2.95
C LEU A 112 10.60 10.49 -2.59
N GLN A 113 11.90 10.41 -2.91
CA GLN A 113 12.83 11.53 -2.73
C GLN A 113 12.51 12.70 -3.66
N ASN A 114 12.21 12.42 -4.94
CA ASN A 114 11.85 13.43 -5.95
C ASN A 114 10.38 13.86 -5.87
N ARG A 115 9.54 13.21 -5.04
CA ARG A 115 8.13 13.62 -4.87
C ARG A 115 8.01 15.00 -4.24
N PHE A 116 9.02 15.38 -3.46
CA PHE A 116 9.07 16.64 -2.73
C PHE A 116 10.09 17.57 -3.40
N PRO A 117 9.68 18.40 -4.37
CA PRO A 117 10.56 19.40 -4.96
C PRO A 117 11.03 20.42 -3.91
N GLU A 118 12.11 21.16 -4.22
CA GLU A 118 12.69 22.15 -3.31
C GLU A 118 11.64 23.14 -2.78
N GLY A 119 11.59 23.29 -1.45
CA GLY A 119 10.64 24.17 -0.76
C GLY A 119 9.31 23.53 -0.39
N GLN A 120 9.10 22.24 -0.66
CA GLN A 120 7.92 21.51 -0.18
C GLN A 120 8.20 20.69 1.08
N HIS A 121 7.15 20.50 1.87
CA HIS A 121 7.22 19.85 3.17
C HIS A 121 6.98 18.34 3.08
N LEU A 122 7.71 17.57 3.88
CA LEU A 122 7.52 16.12 4.00
C LEU A 122 6.23 15.83 4.77
N ILE A 123 5.26 15.25 4.06
CA ILE A 123 3.95 14.89 4.63
C ILE A 123 3.75 13.39 4.52
N ILE A 124 3.55 12.74 5.68
CA ILE A 124 3.33 11.30 5.77
C ILE A 124 1.93 11.02 6.30
N CYS A 125 1.10 10.37 5.50
CA CYS A 125 -0.26 9.99 5.83
C CYS A 125 -0.32 8.52 6.22
N ILE A 126 -0.73 8.21 7.45
CA ILE A 126 -0.81 6.84 7.95
C ILE A 126 -2.27 6.46 8.21
N SER A 127 -2.79 5.58 7.36
CA SER A 127 -4.01 4.81 7.62
C SER A 127 -3.65 3.48 8.28
N ARG A 128 -4.52 2.94 9.13
CA ARG A 128 -4.19 1.73 9.90
C ARG A 128 -5.39 0.92 10.35
N SER A 129 -5.25 -0.40 10.38
CA SER A 129 -6.24 -1.28 11.01
C SER A 129 -6.12 -1.27 12.53
N PHE A 130 -7.25 -1.40 13.24
CA PHE A 130 -7.24 -1.31 14.70
C PHE A 130 -6.48 -2.50 15.31
N GLY A 131 -5.62 -2.22 16.30
CA GLY A 131 -4.76 -3.23 16.92
C GLY A 131 -3.50 -3.59 16.11
N SER A 132 -3.17 -2.88 15.02
CA SER A 132 -1.94 -3.10 14.23
C SER A 132 -0.69 -2.38 14.77
N ALA A 133 -0.76 -1.75 15.93
CA ALA A 133 0.30 -0.85 16.42
C ALA A 133 0.58 0.37 15.50
N GLY A 134 -0.34 0.70 14.58
CA GLY A 134 -0.14 1.81 13.64
C GLY A 134 0.05 3.18 14.31
N ASN A 135 -0.60 3.43 15.46
CA ASN A 135 -0.37 4.67 16.22
C ASN A 135 1.05 4.71 16.81
N ASP A 136 1.52 3.59 17.37
CA ASP A 136 2.87 3.48 17.94
C ASP A 136 3.94 3.69 16.87
N ILE A 137 3.73 3.08 15.68
CA ILE A 137 4.61 3.25 14.52
C ILE A 137 4.61 4.70 14.03
N GLY A 138 3.43 5.33 13.90
CA GLY A 138 3.34 6.72 13.44
C GLY A 138 3.99 7.72 14.39
N PHE A 139 3.84 7.51 15.70
CA PHE A 139 4.49 8.33 16.72
C PHE A 139 6.00 8.13 16.70
N LEU A 140 6.48 6.88 16.72
CA LEU A 140 7.92 6.59 16.69
C LEU A 140 8.58 7.08 15.40
N LEU A 141 7.89 6.98 14.25
CA LEU A 141 8.37 7.51 12.98
C LEU A 141 8.54 9.03 13.04
N ALA A 142 7.56 9.75 13.60
CA ALA A 142 7.64 11.21 13.75
C ALA A 142 8.78 11.62 14.68
N ASP A 143 8.99 10.89 15.78
CA ASP A 143 10.10 11.11 16.72
C ASP A 143 11.47 10.88 16.07
N ARG A 144 11.64 9.77 15.33
CA ARG A 144 12.87 9.46 14.58
C ARG A 144 13.19 10.53 13.52
N LEU A 145 12.17 11.03 12.82
CA LEU A 145 12.30 12.07 11.80
C LEU A 145 12.37 13.49 12.39
N GLN A 146 12.09 13.66 13.69
CA GLN A 146 11.96 14.96 14.36
C GLN A 146 10.94 15.91 13.71
N ILE A 147 9.82 15.36 13.21
CA ILE A 147 8.74 16.13 12.59
C ILE A 147 7.46 16.08 13.45
N ASN A 148 6.49 16.93 13.14
CA ASN A 148 5.26 16.99 13.95
C ASN A 148 4.40 15.73 13.76
N TYR A 149 3.67 15.34 14.79
CA TYR A 149 2.71 14.24 14.74
C TYR A 149 1.31 14.74 15.03
N TYR A 150 0.34 14.35 14.19
CA TYR A 150 -1.07 14.68 14.39
C TYR A 150 -1.95 13.45 14.28
N ASP A 151 -2.63 13.15 15.39
CA ASP A 151 -3.69 12.16 15.43
C ASP A 151 -5.08 12.79 15.61
N ALA A 152 -6.09 11.94 15.75
CA ALA A 152 -7.46 12.36 15.93
C ALA A 152 -7.66 13.26 17.17
N GLU A 153 -6.96 13.00 18.25
CA GLU A 153 -7.09 13.71 19.53
C GLU A 153 -6.40 15.07 19.48
N ILE A 154 -5.19 15.11 18.93
CA ILE A 154 -4.43 16.34 18.71
C ILE A 154 -5.20 17.26 17.76
N PHE A 155 -5.73 16.74 16.64
CA PHE A 155 -6.54 17.55 15.72
C PHE A 155 -7.80 18.11 16.38
N SER A 156 -8.53 17.30 17.15
CA SER A 156 -9.70 17.79 17.89
C SER A 156 -9.32 18.91 18.85
N SER A 157 -8.19 18.77 19.54
CA SER A 157 -7.68 19.78 20.47
C SER A 157 -7.24 21.08 19.76
N VAL A 158 -6.59 20.98 18.61
CA VAL A 158 -6.18 22.15 17.80
C VAL A 158 -7.41 22.89 17.28
N MET A 159 -8.41 22.17 16.76
CA MET A 159 -9.67 22.76 16.29
C MET A 159 -10.40 23.52 17.40
N LYS A 160 -10.55 22.90 18.59
CA LYS A 160 -11.17 23.56 19.75
C LYS A 160 -10.48 24.86 20.14
N ARG A 161 -9.15 24.92 20.05
CA ARG A 161 -8.36 26.12 20.37
C ARG A 161 -8.53 27.22 19.32
N LEU A 162 -8.55 26.87 18.03
CA LEU A 162 -8.75 27.83 16.94
C LEU A 162 -10.14 28.47 17.01
N GLU A 163 -11.16 27.70 17.37
CA GLU A 163 -12.53 28.20 17.53
C GLU A 163 -12.72 29.05 18.78
N ALA A 164 -12.08 28.67 19.90
CA ALA A 164 -12.06 29.47 21.12
C ALA A 164 -11.41 30.85 20.90
N ALA A 165 -10.42 30.93 20.00
CA ALA A 165 -9.78 32.19 19.63
C ALA A 165 -10.64 33.06 18.68
N GLN A 166 -11.72 32.51 18.09
CA GLN A 166 -12.64 33.21 17.18
C GLN A 166 -13.92 33.72 17.88
N ASP A 167 -13.97 33.77 19.22
CA ASP A 167 -15.13 34.22 20.01
C ASP A 167 -16.47 33.53 19.64
N HIS A 168 -16.41 32.25 19.24
CA HIS A 168 -17.59 31.44 18.97
C HIS A 168 -17.85 30.44 20.13
N VAL A 169 -19.03 30.57 20.76
CA VAL A 169 -19.53 29.68 21.83
C VAL A 169 -19.48 28.20 21.38
N PRO A 170 -19.03 27.25 22.24
CA PRO A 170 -18.61 25.90 21.84
C PRO A 170 -19.80 24.95 21.61
N ASP A 171 -19.65 24.03 20.65
CA ASP A 171 -20.49 22.81 20.57
C ASP A 171 -19.73 21.58 20.02
N TYR A 172 -18.40 21.52 20.23
CA TYR A 172 -17.58 20.33 19.95
C TYR A 172 -17.17 19.58 21.22
N SER A 173 -17.79 19.91 22.37
CA SER A 173 -17.46 19.34 23.68
C SER A 173 -17.58 17.82 23.72
N ASP A 174 -18.43 17.24 22.88
CA ASP A 174 -18.72 15.80 22.86
C ASP A 174 -18.07 15.02 21.72
N MET A 175 -17.00 15.50 21.08
CA MET A 175 -16.41 14.86 19.89
C MET A 175 -14.99 14.33 20.12
N ASN A 176 -14.84 13.37 21.04
CA ASN A 176 -13.74 12.41 21.10
C ASN A 176 -13.87 11.34 19.98
N GLU A 177 -12.83 10.54 19.73
CA GLU A 177 -12.85 9.47 18.71
C GLU A 177 -14.03 8.49 18.93
N GLN A 178 -14.39 8.21 20.20
CA GLN A 178 -15.56 7.40 20.58
C GLN A 178 -16.91 7.99 20.14
N SER A 179 -16.99 9.30 19.97
CA SER A 179 -18.21 10.04 19.61
C SER A 179 -18.38 10.21 18.10
N LEU A 180 -17.29 10.27 17.34
CA LEU A 180 -17.34 10.01 15.88
C LEU A 180 -17.77 8.56 15.59
N ASP A 181 -17.41 7.62 16.46
CA ASP A 181 -17.77 6.20 16.40
C ASP A 181 -19.26 5.93 16.76
N LEU A 182 -19.88 6.82 17.54
CA LEU A 182 -21.31 6.74 17.93
C LEU A 182 -22.25 7.38 16.89
N LEU A 183 -21.72 8.18 15.97
CA LEU A 183 -22.47 8.89 14.95
C LEU A 183 -22.87 8.00 13.75
N VAL A 184 -22.47 6.72 13.73
CA VAL A 184 -22.94 5.74 12.72
C VAL A 184 -24.41 5.33 12.93
N LYS A 185 -25.08 5.75 14.01
CA LYS A 185 -26.53 5.50 14.20
C LYS A 185 -27.37 6.63 13.56
N PRO A 186 -28.24 6.35 12.58
CA PRO A 186 -29.16 7.34 12.00
C PRO A 186 -30.29 7.78 12.93
N ASN A 187 -30.47 7.11 14.08
CA ASN A 187 -31.70 7.15 14.88
C ASN A 187 -31.45 7.48 16.37
N SER A 188 -30.78 8.59 16.68
CA SER A 188 -30.97 9.23 17.99
C SER A 188 -32.21 10.15 17.91
N PRO A 189 -33.12 10.13 18.90
CA PRO A 189 -34.35 10.92 18.84
C PRO A 189 -33.97 12.39 18.82
N LYS A 190 -34.36 13.11 17.76
CA LYS A 190 -34.19 14.56 17.70
C LYS A 190 -35.17 15.18 18.70
N GLU A 191 -34.66 15.74 19.78
CA GLU A 191 -35.41 16.77 20.51
C GLU A 191 -35.77 17.89 19.52
N HIS A 192 -36.95 18.47 19.69
CA HIS A 192 -37.51 19.44 18.75
C HIS A 192 -36.60 20.68 18.62
N GLU A 193 -35.71 20.70 17.61
CA GLU A 193 -34.93 21.88 17.24
C GLU A 193 -35.87 23.03 16.85
N SER A 194 -35.76 24.16 17.56
CA SER A 194 -36.55 25.36 17.26
C SER A 194 -36.15 25.96 15.90
N PHE A 195 -37.09 26.55 15.16
CA PHE A 195 -36.86 27.16 13.85
C PHE A 195 -35.69 28.17 13.85
N SER A 196 -35.52 28.92 14.95
CA SER A 196 -34.40 29.85 15.13
C SER A 196 -33.03 29.16 15.27
N GLN A 197 -32.97 27.95 15.84
CA GLN A 197 -31.75 27.14 15.93
C GLN A 197 -31.43 26.54 14.56
N MET A 198 -32.43 26.06 13.82
CA MET A 198 -32.28 25.56 12.46
C MET A 198 -31.72 26.63 11.52
N VAL A 199 -32.27 27.84 11.56
CA VAL A 199 -31.78 28.97 10.74
C VAL A 199 -30.34 29.34 11.13
N LYS A 200 -30.01 29.46 12.42
CA LYS A 200 -28.62 29.69 12.87
C LYS A 200 -27.66 28.59 12.44
N ARG A 201 -28.08 27.32 12.46
CA ARG A 201 -27.27 26.17 12.02
C ARG A 201 -27.02 26.22 10.51
N THR A 202 -28.04 26.53 9.71
CA THR A 202 -27.93 26.69 8.26
C THR A 202 -27.00 27.85 7.88
N TYR A 203 -27.08 28.99 8.57
CA TYR A 203 -26.17 30.12 8.33
C TYR A 203 -24.72 29.82 8.76
N ARG A 204 -24.49 29.07 9.85
CA ARG A 204 -23.13 28.74 10.35
C ARG A 204 -22.43 27.68 9.49
N TYR A 205 -23.13 26.60 9.18
CA TYR A 205 -22.56 25.48 8.42
C TYR A 205 -22.86 25.55 6.93
N HIS A 206 -23.36 26.70 6.44
CA HIS A 206 -23.71 26.89 5.02
C HIS A 206 -24.68 25.83 4.49
N GLY A 207 -25.61 25.37 5.36
CA GLY A 207 -26.57 24.31 5.06
C GLY A 207 -26.01 22.87 5.16
N LEU A 208 -24.74 22.69 5.52
CA LEU A 208 -24.13 21.38 5.73
C LEU A 208 -24.50 20.77 7.09
N ASN A 209 -24.39 19.44 7.17
CA ASN A 209 -24.46 18.74 8.44
C ASN A 209 -23.17 19.01 9.24
N THR A 210 -23.25 19.00 10.58
CA THR A 210 -22.12 19.30 11.48
C THR A 210 -20.88 18.43 11.18
N ARG A 211 -21.09 17.18 10.76
CA ARG A 211 -20.00 16.26 10.39
C ARG A 211 -19.24 16.71 9.16
N ASP A 212 -19.95 17.17 8.14
CA ASP A 212 -19.35 17.58 6.88
C ASP A 212 -18.63 18.92 7.07
N ALA A 213 -19.23 19.84 7.82
CA ALA A 213 -18.53 21.07 8.21
C ALA A 213 -17.24 20.80 8.99
N PHE A 214 -17.26 19.85 9.94
CA PHE A 214 -16.05 19.43 10.66
C PHE A 214 -15.01 18.83 9.71
N PHE A 215 -15.42 17.99 8.76
CA PHE A 215 -14.55 17.41 7.77
C PHE A 215 -13.89 18.47 6.87
N PHE A 216 -14.65 19.46 6.39
CA PHE A 216 -14.12 20.55 5.58
C PHE A 216 -13.13 21.41 6.36
N ASN A 217 -13.49 21.85 7.57
CA ASN A 217 -12.57 22.62 8.42
C ASN A 217 -11.28 21.86 8.73
N GLN A 218 -11.38 20.55 8.97
CA GLN A 218 -10.21 19.69 9.17
C GLN A 218 -9.36 19.57 7.90
N SER A 219 -9.99 19.46 6.73
CA SER A 219 -9.31 19.38 5.44
C SER A 219 -8.56 20.67 5.13
N ASP A 220 -9.18 21.83 5.37
CA ASP A 220 -8.57 23.14 5.19
C ASP A 220 -7.37 23.32 6.12
N LEU A 221 -7.53 22.95 7.40
CA LEU A 221 -6.43 22.97 8.35
C LEU A 221 -5.27 22.08 7.89
N LEU A 222 -5.54 20.85 7.44
CA LEU A 222 -4.50 19.94 6.91
C LEU A 222 -3.73 20.55 5.75
N CYS A 223 -4.44 21.15 4.78
CA CYS A 223 -3.85 21.84 3.64
C CYS A 223 -3.01 23.06 4.07
N ASP A 224 -3.43 23.78 5.10
CA ASP A 224 -2.67 24.90 5.64
C ASP A 224 -1.43 24.47 6.43
N LEU A 225 -1.49 23.34 7.14
CA LEU A 225 -0.32 22.77 7.81
C LEU A 225 0.71 22.26 6.80
N ALA A 226 0.24 21.63 5.72
CA ALA A 226 1.06 21.12 4.63
C ALA A 226 1.95 22.19 3.96
N LYS A 227 1.50 23.46 3.96
CA LYS A 227 2.27 24.59 3.41
C LYS A 227 3.33 25.15 4.36
N LYS A 228 3.33 24.75 5.64
CA LYS A 228 4.11 25.42 6.70
C LYS A 228 5.17 24.54 7.32
N ARG A 229 4.97 23.22 7.36
CA ARG A 229 5.81 22.30 8.15
C ARG A 229 5.68 20.85 7.71
N ASP A 230 6.71 20.09 8.04
CA ASP A 230 6.75 18.64 7.89
C ASP A 230 5.95 17.97 9.03
N PHE A 231 5.21 16.91 8.69
CA PHE A 231 4.46 16.13 9.68
C PHE A 231 3.99 14.75 9.24
N VAL A 232 3.71 13.92 10.25
CA VAL A 232 2.95 12.68 10.16
C VAL A 232 1.51 12.95 10.57
N VAL A 233 0.54 12.51 9.77
CA VAL A 233 -0.89 12.55 10.08
C VAL A 233 -1.51 11.16 10.09
N MET A 234 -2.29 10.89 11.12
CA MET A 234 -2.97 9.63 11.30
C MET A 234 -4.41 9.67 10.76
N GLY A 235 -4.64 9.10 9.57
CA GLY A 235 -5.97 8.84 9.02
C GLY A 235 -6.64 10.08 8.41
N ARG A 236 -7.91 10.35 8.79
CA ARG A 236 -8.69 11.53 8.38
C ARG A 236 -8.86 11.75 6.87
N CYS A 237 -8.72 10.68 6.07
CA CYS A 237 -8.71 10.75 4.61
C CYS A 237 -7.63 11.69 4.05
N ALA A 238 -6.55 11.91 4.81
CA ALA A 238 -5.48 12.85 4.46
C ALA A 238 -4.84 12.52 3.11
N ASP A 239 -4.66 11.24 2.79
CA ASP A 239 -4.22 10.74 1.50
C ASP A 239 -5.06 11.33 0.34
N ARG A 240 -6.39 11.27 0.48
CA ARG A 240 -7.30 11.75 -0.56
C ARG A 240 -7.38 13.28 -0.59
N ILE A 241 -7.35 13.92 0.57
CA ILE A 241 -7.36 15.38 0.69
C ILE A 241 -6.13 15.96 -0.02
N PHE A 242 -4.94 15.45 0.27
CA PHE A 242 -3.70 15.95 -0.34
C PHE A 242 -3.61 15.60 -1.82
N THR A 243 -4.01 14.38 -2.22
CA THR A 243 -4.09 14.01 -3.64
C THR A 243 -5.00 14.97 -4.43
N SER A 244 -6.15 15.34 -3.86
CA SER A 244 -7.12 16.22 -4.55
C SER A 244 -6.66 17.68 -4.63
N ASN A 245 -5.78 18.10 -3.71
CA ASN A 245 -5.20 19.44 -3.68
C ASN A 245 -3.81 19.52 -4.34
N ALA A 246 -3.37 18.44 -5.02
CA ALA A 246 -2.05 18.33 -5.65
C ALA A 246 -0.89 18.63 -4.69
N ILE A 247 -1.04 18.25 -3.41
CA ILE A 247 0.00 18.37 -2.38
C ILE A 247 0.79 17.05 -2.36
N PRO A 248 2.10 17.07 -2.60
CA PRO A 248 2.93 15.89 -2.45
C PRO A 248 2.94 15.35 -1.03
N HIS A 249 2.76 14.04 -0.92
CA HIS A 249 2.66 13.33 0.35
C HIS A 249 2.97 11.86 0.12
N VAL A 250 3.33 11.14 1.18
CA VAL A 250 3.49 9.69 1.20
C VAL A 250 2.31 9.09 1.95
N SER A 251 1.64 8.11 1.35
CA SER A 251 0.48 7.44 1.92
C SER A 251 0.80 5.99 2.30
N ILE A 252 0.64 5.66 3.57
CA ILE A 252 1.02 4.38 4.15
C ILE A 252 -0.20 3.75 4.82
N PHE A 253 -0.44 2.47 4.56
CA PHE A 253 -1.44 1.66 5.23
C PHE A 253 -0.78 0.60 6.10
N ILE A 254 -0.95 0.67 7.41
CA ILE A 254 -0.37 -0.28 8.37
C ILE A 254 -1.43 -1.28 8.83
N THR A 255 -1.15 -2.57 8.64
CA THR A 255 -2.04 -3.65 9.06
C THR A 255 -1.31 -4.78 9.77
N ALA A 256 -2.07 -5.76 10.25
CA ALA A 256 -1.60 -7.03 10.79
C ALA A 256 -2.70 -8.10 10.66
N PRO A 257 -2.35 -9.40 10.68
CA PRO A 257 -3.32 -10.49 10.72
C PRO A 257 -4.33 -10.29 11.85
N LEU A 258 -5.61 -10.52 11.56
CA LEU A 258 -6.72 -10.24 12.49
C LEU A 258 -6.48 -10.84 13.88
N GLU A 259 -6.03 -12.09 13.94
CA GLU A 259 -5.79 -12.79 15.20
C GLU A 259 -4.73 -12.09 16.07
N LEU A 260 -3.63 -11.64 15.47
CA LEU A 260 -2.56 -10.92 16.19
C LEU A 260 -3.04 -9.56 16.68
N ARG A 261 -3.90 -8.87 15.90
CA ARG A 261 -4.53 -7.61 16.32
C ARG A 261 -5.45 -7.83 17.52
N VAL A 262 -6.27 -8.89 17.48
CA VAL A 262 -7.16 -9.26 18.59
C VAL A 262 -6.34 -9.56 19.85
N GLN A 263 -5.28 -10.37 19.75
CA GLN A 263 -4.40 -10.68 20.87
C GLN A 263 -3.71 -9.43 21.45
N ARG A 264 -3.30 -8.48 20.60
CA ARG A 264 -2.76 -7.19 21.06
C ARG A 264 -3.81 -6.41 21.84
N VAL A 265 -5.02 -6.29 21.31
CA VAL A 265 -6.13 -5.57 21.96
C VAL A 265 -6.54 -6.23 23.28
N MET A 266 -6.60 -7.57 23.35
CA MET A 266 -6.84 -8.29 24.61
C MET A 266 -5.81 -7.90 25.69
N ARG A 267 -4.52 -7.86 25.32
CA ARG A 267 -3.44 -7.51 26.24
C ARG A 267 -3.49 -6.05 26.71
N LEU A 268 -3.78 -5.12 25.80
CA LEU A 268 -3.79 -3.68 26.11
C LEU A 268 -5.04 -3.24 26.88
N ASN A 269 -6.20 -3.83 26.55
CA ASN A 269 -7.48 -3.42 27.12
C ASN A 269 -7.95 -4.32 28.27
N HIS A 270 -7.24 -5.42 28.55
CA HIS A 270 -7.60 -6.43 29.55
C HIS A 270 -9.02 -7.00 29.37
N ILE A 271 -9.40 -7.27 28.12
CA ILE A 271 -10.72 -7.79 27.73
C ILE A 271 -10.63 -9.21 27.15
N ASP A 272 -11.77 -9.90 27.13
CA ASP A 272 -11.85 -11.24 26.56
C ASP A 272 -11.66 -11.25 25.03
N HIS A 273 -11.40 -12.43 24.47
CA HIS A 273 -11.18 -12.59 23.02
C HIS A 273 -12.38 -12.13 22.19
N TRP A 274 -13.61 -12.43 22.62
CA TRP A 274 -14.81 -12.14 21.85
C TRP A 274 -15.12 -10.64 21.83
N GLN A 275 -14.96 -9.97 22.97
CA GLN A 275 -15.03 -8.53 23.15
C GLN A 275 -13.96 -7.83 22.31
N ALA A 276 -12.71 -8.31 22.35
CA ALA A 276 -11.62 -7.78 21.53
C ALA A 276 -11.91 -7.93 20.04
N LEU A 277 -12.34 -9.12 19.59
CA LEU A 277 -12.71 -9.37 18.20
C LEU A 277 -13.85 -8.45 17.74
N ARG A 278 -14.89 -8.29 18.57
CA ARG A 278 -16.01 -7.41 18.29
C ARG A 278 -15.56 -5.96 18.21
N LEU A 279 -14.69 -5.51 19.11
CA LEU A 279 -14.15 -4.16 19.14
C LEU A 279 -13.32 -3.87 17.90
N VAL A 280 -12.38 -4.76 17.56
CA VAL A 280 -11.53 -4.65 16.36
C VAL A 280 -12.39 -4.53 15.10
N ARG A 281 -13.36 -5.43 14.92
CA ARG A 281 -14.26 -5.40 13.76
C ARG A 281 -15.13 -4.15 13.72
N LYS A 282 -15.62 -3.69 14.87
CA LYS A 282 -16.44 -2.48 14.96
C LYS A 282 -15.64 -1.25 14.51
N ILE A 283 -14.43 -1.07 15.04
CA ILE A 283 -13.60 0.09 14.72
C ILE A 283 -13.13 0.05 13.26
N ASP A 284 -12.67 -1.11 12.77
CA ASP A 284 -12.31 -1.28 11.36
C ASP A 284 -13.49 -0.96 10.43
N HIS A 285 -14.71 -1.40 10.80
CA HIS A 285 -15.92 -1.07 10.04
C HIS A 285 -16.23 0.43 10.05
N THR A 286 -16.06 1.12 11.18
CA THR A 286 -16.21 2.57 11.24
C THR A 286 -15.19 3.26 10.34
N HIS A 287 -13.91 2.90 10.43
CA HIS A 287 -12.86 3.46 9.56
C HIS A 287 -13.19 3.26 8.08
N ALA A 288 -13.63 2.05 7.70
CA ALA A 288 -14.01 1.75 6.34
C ALA A 288 -15.23 2.55 5.86
N SER A 289 -16.24 2.71 6.73
CA SER A 289 -17.46 3.47 6.42
C SER A 289 -17.17 4.95 6.24
N TYR A 290 -16.39 5.53 7.17
CA TYR A 290 -15.97 6.92 7.13
C TYR A 290 -15.15 7.21 5.87
N TYR A 291 -14.13 6.39 5.59
CA TYR A 291 -13.29 6.57 4.41
C TYR A 291 -14.10 6.43 3.12
N ARG A 292 -14.99 5.43 3.02
CA ARG A 292 -15.86 5.25 1.86
C ARG A 292 -16.82 6.42 1.66
N TYR A 293 -17.38 6.97 2.74
CA TYR A 293 -18.32 8.09 2.67
C TYR A 293 -17.65 9.34 2.07
N TYR A 294 -16.46 9.71 2.54
CA TYR A 294 -15.79 10.93 2.09
C TYR A 294 -14.95 10.77 0.82
N THR A 295 -14.44 9.58 0.52
CA THR A 295 -13.55 9.36 -0.63
C THR A 295 -14.18 8.58 -1.78
N GLY A 296 -15.29 7.88 -1.54
CA GLY A 296 -15.87 6.90 -2.47
C GLY A 296 -15.03 5.63 -2.66
N ARG A 297 -13.87 5.52 -2.01
CA ARG A 297 -12.91 4.41 -2.20
C ARG A 297 -13.05 3.35 -1.12
N LYS A 298 -12.56 2.15 -1.42
CA LYS A 298 -12.50 1.03 -0.46
C LYS A 298 -11.28 1.19 0.44
N TRP A 299 -11.50 1.36 1.74
CA TRP A 299 -10.43 1.41 2.74
C TRP A 299 -9.60 0.13 2.76
N GLY A 300 -8.28 0.27 2.92
CA GLY A 300 -7.33 -0.86 2.90
C GLY A 300 -7.10 -1.47 1.51
N ASN A 301 -7.60 -0.87 0.43
CA ASN A 301 -7.22 -1.25 -0.93
C ASN A 301 -5.79 -0.75 -1.22
N ALA A 302 -4.88 -1.66 -1.59
CA ALA A 302 -3.49 -1.34 -1.89
C ALA A 302 -3.34 -0.24 -2.95
N GLY A 303 -4.23 -0.17 -3.95
CA GLY A 303 -4.18 0.86 -4.98
C GLY A 303 -4.49 2.29 -4.52
N ASN A 304 -4.87 2.49 -3.24
CA ASN A 304 -5.08 3.82 -2.67
C ASN A 304 -3.85 4.37 -1.95
N TYR A 305 -2.85 3.55 -1.68
CA TYR A 305 -1.71 3.88 -0.83
C TYR A 305 -0.41 3.63 -1.58
N ASP A 306 0.64 4.38 -1.24
CA ASP A 306 1.98 4.15 -1.77
C ASP A 306 2.60 2.90 -1.15
N LEU A 307 2.36 2.67 0.14
CA LEU A 307 2.88 1.52 0.89
C LEU A 307 1.78 0.84 1.70
N CYS A 308 1.75 -0.49 1.67
CA CYS A 308 0.92 -1.30 2.56
C CYS A 308 1.80 -2.28 3.34
N LEU A 309 1.91 -2.07 4.66
CA LEU A 309 2.87 -2.77 5.51
C LEU A 309 2.16 -3.66 6.52
N ASN A 310 2.66 -4.88 6.65
CA ASN A 310 2.26 -5.80 7.71
C ASN A 310 3.20 -5.67 8.92
N SER A 311 2.76 -4.92 9.92
CA SER A 311 3.49 -4.67 11.17
C SER A 311 3.82 -5.94 11.97
N SER A 312 3.08 -7.04 11.79
CA SER A 312 3.36 -8.29 12.52
C SER A 312 4.62 -8.99 12.03
N ALA A 313 5.09 -8.69 10.81
CA ALA A 313 6.28 -9.30 10.25
C ALA A 313 7.56 -8.65 10.77
N TYR A 314 7.54 -7.33 11.02
CA TYR A 314 8.73 -6.54 11.34
C TYR A 314 8.73 -5.96 12.78
N GLY A 315 7.60 -6.01 13.48
CA GLY A 315 7.42 -5.31 14.75
C GLY A 315 7.32 -3.79 14.55
N VAL A 316 7.20 -3.05 15.66
CA VAL A 316 7.07 -1.58 15.61
C VAL A 316 8.34 -0.94 15.08
N GLU A 317 9.50 -1.24 15.69
CA GLU A 317 10.79 -0.67 15.30
C GLU A 317 11.19 -1.05 13.87
N GLY A 318 11.12 -2.34 13.51
CA GLY A 318 11.47 -2.79 12.16
C GLY A 318 10.54 -2.23 11.08
N THR A 319 9.27 -1.94 11.41
CA THR A 319 8.37 -1.25 10.46
C THR A 319 8.81 0.21 10.27
N VAL A 320 9.23 0.90 11.33
CA VAL A 320 9.75 2.27 11.24
C VAL A 320 11.05 2.30 10.44
N ASP A 321 11.98 1.39 10.70
CA ASP A 321 13.26 1.30 9.99
C ASP A 321 13.04 1.07 8.47
N LEU A 322 12.09 0.18 8.12
CA LEU A 322 11.71 -0.05 6.73
C LEU A 322 11.14 1.21 6.08
N ILE A 323 10.26 1.94 6.77
CA ILE A 323 9.70 3.20 6.24
C ILE A 323 10.81 4.23 6.02
N LEU A 324 11.73 4.39 6.99
CA LEU A 324 12.86 5.31 6.87
C LEU A 324 13.77 4.96 5.68
N GLN A 325 14.09 3.68 5.51
CA GLN A 325 14.88 3.20 4.38
C GLN A 325 14.21 3.54 3.04
N ILE A 326 12.89 3.32 2.93
CA ILE A 326 12.13 3.64 1.72
C ILE A 326 12.08 5.16 1.46
N LEU A 327 12.07 5.98 2.50
CA LEU A 327 12.17 7.44 2.39
C LEU A 327 13.61 7.92 2.13
N GLY A 328 14.61 7.03 2.22
CA GLY A 328 16.03 7.34 2.15
C GLY A 328 16.50 8.27 3.27
N LYS A 329 16.04 8.03 4.50
CA LYS A 329 16.34 8.81 5.70
C LYS A 329 17.08 8.01 6.76
#